data_AF-A0A090X9Y7-F1
#
_entry.id   AF-A0A090X9Y7-F1
#
_cell.length_a   1.000
_cell.length_b   1.000
_cell.length_c   1.000
_cell.angle_alpha   90.00
_cell.angle_beta   90.00
_cell.angle_gamma   90.00
#
_symmetry.space_group_name_H-M   'P 1'
#
loop_
_entity.id
_entity.type
_entity.pdbx_description
1 polymer ?
#
loop_
_entity_poly.entity_id
_entity_poly.type
_entity_poly.pdbx_seq_one_letter_code
_entity_poly.pdbx_strand_id
1 'polypeptide(L)'
;AAGDRPARLPRNTSRQVAAVVHRVRTGCALTPTRLHHLRRDVDPYCETCGEWANLDHLLLACEEHDDARAAMMASLAAMGLPCNTTEELLRPRGDRRKKDQALKALLTFLEETGLLWSL
;
A
#
# COMPACT_ATOMS: atom_id res chain seq x y z
N ALA A 1 -10.20 -17.64 10.80
CA ALA A 1 -9.26 -16.64 11.35
C ALA A 1 -10.04 -15.68 12.24
N ALA A 2 -9.72 -15.58 13.53
CA ALA A 2 -10.34 -14.61 14.42
C ALA A 2 -10.04 -13.20 13.88
N GLY A 3 -11.10 -12.46 13.54
CA GLY A 3 -11.06 -11.27 12.70
C GLY A 3 -10.42 -10.08 13.40
N ASP A 4 -9.11 -9.95 13.28
CA ASP A 4 -8.45 -8.71 13.66
C ASP A 4 -8.80 -7.63 12.63
N ARG A 5 -9.59 -6.64 13.05
CA ARG A 5 -10.11 -5.62 12.14
C ARG A 5 -8.96 -4.69 11.74
N PRO A 6 -8.84 -4.35 10.44
CA PRO A 6 -7.86 -3.38 10.00
C PRO A 6 -8.18 -1.99 10.56
N ALA A 7 -7.18 -1.10 10.57
CA ALA A 7 -7.34 0.29 11.01
C ALA A 7 -8.52 0.96 10.30
N ARG A 8 -9.33 1.72 11.05
CA ARG A 8 -10.43 2.49 10.45
C ARG A 8 -9.85 3.71 9.76
N LEU A 9 -10.34 4.02 8.57
CA LEU A 9 -9.99 5.27 7.90
C LEU A 9 -10.42 6.48 8.76
N PRO A 10 -9.62 7.56 8.80
CA PRO A 10 -10.02 8.82 9.41
C PRO A 10 -11.38 9.31 8.89
N ARG A 11 -12.17 9.99 9.74
CA ARG A 11 -13.53 10.43 9.39
C ARG A 11 -13.58 11.39 8.18
N ASN A 12 -12.51 12.14 7.96
CA ASN A 12 -12.42 13.16 6.90
C ASN A 12 -11.64 12.67 5.67
N THR A 13 -11.42 11.36 5.55
CA THR A 13 -10.78 10.78 4.37
C THR A 13 -11.68 10.91 3.15
N SER A 14 -11.13 11.40 2.04
CA SER A 14 -11.88 11.52 0.80
C SER A 14 -12.38 10.15 0.32
N ARG A 15 -13.48 10.12 -0.43
CA ARG A 15 -14.04 8.88 -0.99
C ARG A 15 -13.01 8.14 -1.85
N GLN A 16 -12.17 8.88 -2.57
CA GLN A 16 -11.13 8.33 -3.44
C GLN A 16 -10.06 7.59 -2.63
N VAL A 17 -9.50 8.22 -1.61
CA VAL A 17 -8.51 7.60 -0.71
C VAL A 17 -9.11 6.35 -0.04
N ALA A 18 -10.36 6.43 0.40
CA ALA A 18 -11.05 5.30 1.01
C ALA A 18 -11.19 4.11 0.03
N ALA A 19 -11.47 4.38 -1.24
CA ALA A 19 -11.59 3.37 -2.27
C ALA A 19 -10.24 2.69 -2.57
N VAL A 20 -9.16 3.47 -2.66
CA VAL A 20 -7.80 2.95 -2.89
C VAL A 20 -7.38 2.04 -1.73
N VAL A 21 -7.50 2.50 -0.49
CA VAL A 21 -7.16 1.68 0.68
C VAL A 21 -8.00 0.40 0.73
N HIS A 22 -9.29 0.50 0.37
CA HIS A 22 -10.14 -0.68 0.30
C HIS A 22 -9.66 -1.68 -0.75
N ARG A 23 -9.39 -1.22 -1.98
CA ARG A 23 -8.87 -2.06 -3.08
C ARG A 23 -7.55 -2.72 -2.71
N VAL A 24 -6.60 -1.95 -2.20
CA VAL A 24 -5.29 -2.45 -1.75
C VAL A 24 -5.48 -3.52 -0.67
N ARG A 25 -6.27 -3.28 0.37
CA ARG A 25 -6.55 -4.26 1.44
C ARG A 25 -7.27 -5.53 0.99
N THR A 26 -7.93 -5.50 -0.16
CA THR A 26 -8.73 -6.63 -0.66
C THR A 26 -8.03 -7.37 -1.82
N GLY A 27 -6.82 -6.96 -2.20
CA GLY A 27 -6.13 -7.52 -3.36
C GLY A 27 -6.76 -7.11 -4.69
N CYS A 28 -7.57 -6.06 -4.69
CA CYS A 28 -8.29 -5.53 -5.85
C CYS A 28 -7.71 -4.21 -6.35
N ALA A 29 -6.50 -3.84 -5.93
CA ALA A 29 -5.79 -2.66 -6.44
C ALA A 29 -5.62 -2.75 -7.96
N LEU A 30 -5.82 -1.63 -8.64
CA LEU A 30 -5.74 -1.51 -10.09
C LEU A 30 -4.29 -1.32 -10.54
N THR A 31 -3.39 -2.19 -10.08
CA THR A 31 -1.99 -2.17 -10.50
C THR A 31 -1.87 -2.44 -12.02
N PRO A 32 -0.79 -2.04 -12.69
CA PRO A 32 -0.60 -2.34 -14.12
C PRO A 32 -0.74 -3.84 -14.42
N THR A 33 -0.17 -4.71 -13.59
CA THR A 33 -0.38 -6.17 -13.72
C THR A 33 -1.87 -6.56 -13.63
N ARG A 34 -2.63 -6.01 -12.67
CA ARG A 34 -4.08 -6.30 -12.55
C ARG A 34 -4.84 -5.79 -13.78
N LEU A 35 -4.52 -4.59 -14.24
CA LEU A 35 -5.13 -4.00 -15.44
C LEU A 35 -4.82 -4.83 -16.68
N HIS A 36 -3.59 -5.30 -16.86
CA HIS A 36 -3.20 -6.21 -17.95
C HIS A 36 -4.05 -7.49 -17.97
N HIS A 37 -4.33 -8.07 -16.79
CA HIS A 37 -5.21 -9.23 -16.69
C HIS A 37 -6.66 -8.95 -17.08
N LEU A 38 -7.14 -7.72 -16.86
CA LEU A 38 -8.48 -7.28 -17.25
C LEU A 38 -8.55 -6.83 -18.72
N ARG A 39 -7.45 -6.26 -19.22
CA ARG A 39 -7.29 -5.56 -20.50
C ARG A 39 -5.88 -5.81 -21.02
N ARG A 40 -5.74 -6.76 -21.94
CA ARG A 40 -4.45 -7.28 -22.43
C ARG A 40 -3.58 -6.24 -23.15
N ASP A 41 -4.16 -5.10 -23.54
CA ASP A 41 -3.50 -3.96 -24.18
C ASP A 41 -2.75 -3.05 -23.20
N VAL A 42 -2.98 -3.19 -21.89
CA VAL A 42 -2.22 -2.46 -20.86
C VAL A 42 -0.89 -3.16 -20.60
N ASP A 43 0.20 -2.38 -20.54
CA ASP A 43 1.52 -2.89 -20.18
C ASP A 43 1.57 -3.28 -18.68
N PRO A 44 1.93 -4.53 -18.32
CA PRO A 44 2.02 -4.95 -16.92
C PRO A 44 3.30 -4.50 -16.19
N TYR A 45 4.29 -3.95 -16.90
CA TYR A 45 5.61 -3.62 -16.35
C TYR A 45 5.66 -2.23 -15.72
N CYS A 46 6.55 -2.06 -14.74
CA CYS A 46 6.91 -0.77 -14.18
C CYS A 46 7.74 0.02 -15.21
N GLU A 47 7.35 1.27 -15.47
CA GLU A 47 8.05 2.13 -16.44
C GLU A 47 9.48 2.47 -16.02
N THR A 48 9.76 2.45 -14.71
CA THR A 48 11.06 2.87 -14.17
C THR A 48 12.06 1.71 -14.08
N CYS A 49 11.67 0.56 -13.51
CA CYS A 49 12.58 -0.56 -13.28
C CYS A 49 12.33 -1.77 -14.20
N GLY A 50 11.24 -1.78 -14.97
CA GLY A 50 10.94 -2.87 -15.93
C GLY A 50 10.46 -4.18 -15.30
N GLU A 51 10.23 -4.22 -13.99
CA GLU A 51 9.66 -5.38 -13.29
C GLU A 51 8.13 -5.43 -13.39
N TRP A 52 7.52 -6.59 -13.11
CA TRP A 52 6.05 -6.69 -13.08
C TRP A 52 5.47 -5.83 -11.97
N ALA A 53 4.68 -4.81 -12.34
CA ALA A 53 4.08 -3.86 -11.42
C ALA A 53 2.82 -4.43 -10.74
N ASN A 54 3.03 -5.44 -9.90
CA ASN A 54 2.05 -5.95 -8.97
C ASN A 54 2.13 -5.20 -7.62
N LEU A 55 1.21 -5.49 -6.71
CA LEU A 55 1.12 -4.75 -5.45
C LEU A 55 2.36 -4.95 -4.56
N ASP A 56 2.92 -6.15 -4.51
CA ASP A 56 4.12 -6.44 -3.72
C ASP A 56 5.32 -5.68 -4.27
N HIS A 57 5.47 -5.64 -5.59
CA HIS A 57 6.50 -4.86 -6.25
C HIS A 57 6.38 -3.38 -5.89
N LEU A 58 5.21 -2.77 -6.10
CA LEU A 58 4.99 -1.34 -5.86
C LEU A 58 5.18 -0.95 -4.39
N LEU A 59 4.79 -1.80 -3.43
CA LEU A 59 4.87 -1.48 -2.01
C LEU A 59 6.22 -1.84 -1.37
N LEU A 60 6.91 -2.87 -1.86
CA LEU A 60 8.06 -3.46 -1.18
C LEU A 60 9.38 -3.48 -1.96
N ALA A 61 9.34 -3.40 -3.29
CA ALA A 61 10.52 -3.68 -4.12
C ALA A 61 10.86 -2.62 -5.18
N CYS A 62 9.92 -1.77 -5.58
CA CYS A 62 10.13 -0.79 -6.65
C CYS A 62 11.21 0.23 -6.27
N GLU A 63 12.29 0.28 -7.06
CA GLU A 63 13.44 1.19 -6.86
C GLU A 63 13.05 2.66 -6.90
N GLU A 64 12.04 3.00 -7.73
CA GLU A 64 11.48 4.35 -7.82
C GLU A 64 10.95 4.86 -6.47
N HIS A 65 10.57 3.95 -5.57
CA HIS A 65 9.93 4.26 -4.31
C HIS A 65 10.84 4.02 -3.10
N ASP A 66 12.15 3.83 -3.30
CA ASP A 66 13.09 3.45 -2.25
C ASP A 66 13.11 4.45 -1.10
N ASP A 67 13.26 5.74 -1.39
CA ASP A 67 13.33 6.79 -0.37
C ASP A 67 12.04 6.90 0.45
N ALA A 68 10.89 6.96 -0.23
CA ALA A 68 9.58 7.01 0.41
C ALA A 68 9.31 5.72 1.23
N ARG A 69 9.70 4.57 0.71
CA ARG A 69 9.56 3.28 1.39
C ARG A 69 10.46 3.22 2.61
N ALA A 70 11.70 3.67 2.53
CA ALA A 70 12.61 3.74 3.67
C ALA A 70 12.04 4.63 4.79
N ALA A 71 11.48 5.79 4.44
CA ALA A 71 10.82 6.70 5.41
C ALA A 71 9.59 6.06 6.07
N MET A 72 8.75 5.38 5.28
CA MET A 72 7.61 4.63 5.79
C MET A 72 8.05 3.50 6.74
N MET A 73 9.03 2.70 6.33
CA MET A 73 9.53 1.55 7.09
C MET A 73 10.21 2.00 8.40
N ALA A 74 10.97 3.10 8.36
CA ALA A 74 11.54 3.70 9.57
C ALA A 74 10.44 4.16 10.55
N SER A 75 9.37 4.76 10.04
CA SER A 75 8.21 5.15 10.87
C SER A 75 7.53 3.93 11.51
N LEU A 76 7.34 2.86 10.74
CA LEU A 76 6.77 1.60 11.25
C LEU A 76 7.67 0.94 12.30
N ALA A 77 8.97 0.89 12.06
CA ALA A 77 9.96 0.35 12.98
C ALA A 77 9.99 1.12 14.32
N ALA A 78 9.92 2.46 14.28
CA ALA A 78 9.86 3.30 15.48
C ALA A 78 8.62 3.03 16.37
N MET A 79 7.55 2.47 15.78
CA MET A 79 6.33 2.05 16.51
C MET A 79 6.39 0.61 17.02
N GLY A 80 7.48 -0.11 16.75
CA GLY A 80 7.64 -1.53 17.02
C GLY A 80 6.75 -2.41 16.15
N LEU A 81 6.53 -2.01 14.89
CA LEU A 81 5.73 -2.73 13.89
C LEU A 81 6.62 -3.07 12.67
N PRO A 82 7.51 -4.08 12.75
CA PRO A 82 8.23 -4.52 11.57
C PRO A 82 7.21 -5.13 10.58
N CYS A 83 6.98 -4.46 9.46
CA CYS A 83 6.09 -4.92 8.40
C CYS A 83 6.96 -5.32 7.21
N ASN A 84 7.28 -6.61 7.08
CA ASN A 84 8.18 -7.11 6.03
C ASN A 84 7.42 -7.68 4.83
N THR A 85 6.11 -7.83 4.96
CA THR A 85 5.23 -8.35 3.92
C THR A 85 4.11 -7.36 3.61
N THR A 86 3.54 -7.45 2.43
CA THR A 86 2.41 -6.61 2.02
C THR A 86 1.25 -6.81 2.98
N GLU A 87 0.96 -8.04 3.38
CA GLU A 87 -0.13 -8.31 4.33
C GLU A 87 0.11 -7.64 5.70
N GLU A 88 1.35 -7.67 6.22
CA GLU A 88 1.69 -6.97 7.46
C GLU A 88 1.58 -5.45 7.33
N LEU A 89 1.94 -4.90 6.17
CA LEU A 89 1.81 -3.47 5.89
C LEU A 89 0.33 -3.04 5.80
N LEU A 90 -0.51 -3.86 5.15
CA LEU A 90 -1.93 -3.55 4.93
C LEU A 90 -2.81 -3.85 6.13
N ARG A 91 -2.42 -4.83 6.95
CA ARG A 91 -3.12 -5.30 8.14
C ARG A 91 -2.13 -5.51 9.30
N PRO A 92 -1.51 -4.43 9.79
CA PRO A 92 -0.54 -4.51 10.88
C PRO A 92 -1.21 -5.01 12.16
N ARG A 93 -0.51 -5.91 12.87
CA ARG A 93 -0.96 -6.44 14.16
C ARG A 93 -0.64 -5.44 15.27
N GLY A 94 -1.51 -5.34 16.27
CA GLY A 94 -1.28 -4.49 17.43
C GLY A 94 -2.52 -3.75 17.91
N ASP A 95 -2.30 -2.81 18.83
CA ASP A 95 -3.36 -1.96 19.33
C ASP A 95 -3.90 -1.01 18.24
N ARG A 96 -5.06 -0.43 18.52
CA ARG A 96 -5.73 0.48 17.59
C ARG A 96 -4.86 1.69 17.21
N ARG A 97 -4.12 2.25 18.16
CA ARG A 97 -3.32 3.46 17.92
C ARG A 97 -2.18 3.18 16.95
N LYS A 98 -1.48 2.07 17.14
CA LYS A 98 -0.44 1.55 16.26
C LYS A 98 -0.96 1.30 14.84
N LYS A 99 -2.12 0.67 14.74
CA LYS A 99 -2.81 0.44 13.46
C LYS A 99 -3.17 1.75 12.73
N ASP A 100 -3.72 2.72 13.46
CA ASP A 100 -4.08 4.03 12.89
C ASP A 100 -2.83 4.80 12.42
N GLN A 101 -1.72 4.72 13.17
CA GLN A 101 -0.45 5.34 12.78
C GLN A 101 0.21 4.62 11.58
N ALA A 102 0.18 3.29 11.55
CA ALA A 102 0.68 2.52 10.40
C ALA A 102 -0.12 2.81 9.13
N LEU A 103 -1.45 2.93 9.23
CA LEU A 103 -2.28 3.37 8.11
C LEU A 103 -1.91 4.79 7.66
N LYS A 104 -1.62 5.71 8.59
CA LYS A 104 -1.17 7.05 8.25
C LYS A 104 0.17 7.02 7.49
N ALA A 105 1.13 6.23 7.94
CA ALA A 105 2.42 6.07 7.26
C ALA A 105 2.25 5.51 5.84
N LEU A 106 1.39 4.49 5.66
CA LEU A 106 1.05 3.94 4.35
C LEU A 106 0.39 4.99 3.45
N LEU A 107 -0.54 5.79 3.97
CA LEU A 107 -1.19 6.84 3.19
C LEU A 107 -0.19 7.91 2.72
N THR A 108 0.72 8.33 3.59
CA THR A 108 1.80 9.25 3.23
C THR A 108 2.68 8.66 2.13
N PHE A 109 3.09 7.40 2.24
CA PHE A 109 3.83 6.70 1.19
C PHE A 109 3.08 6.68 -0.15
N LEU A 110 1.80 6.30 -0.14
CA LEU A 110 0.99 6.24 -1.37
C LEU A 110 0.81 7.62 -2.01
N GLU A 111 0.73 8.68 -1.20
CA GLU A 111 0.62 10.06 -1.68
C GLU A 111 1.95 10.54 -2.28
N GLU A 112 3.08 10.33 -1.60
CA GLU A 112 4.41 10.74 -2.06
C GLU A 112 4.87 10.02 -3.33
N THR A 113 4.47 8.75 -3.48
CA THR A 113 4.78 7.92 -4.67
C THR A 113 3.79 8.10 -5.82
N GLY A 114 2.73 8.90 -5.64
CA GLY A 114 1.65 9.05 -6.61
C GLY A 114 0.73 7.83 -6.76
N LEU A 115 1.01 6.72 -6.08
CA LEU A 115 0.22 5.48 -6.10
C LEU A 115 -1.21 5.65 -5.61
N LEU A 116 -1.47 6.67 -4.80
CA LEU A 116 -2.80 7.00 -4.30
C LEU A 116 -3.82 7.29 -5.42
N TRP A 117 -3.35 7.72 -6.59
CA TRP A 117 -4.19 8.09 -7.72
C TRP A 117 -4.22 7.03 -8.81
N SER A 118 -3.30 6.06 -8.79
CA SER A 118 -3.17 5.01 -9.80
C SER A 118 -3.72 3.63 -9.38
N LEU A 119 -3.78 3.33 -8.06
CA LEU A 119 -4.24 2.05 -7.52
C LEU A 119 -5.76 1.94 -7.30
#